data_AF-A0A0D1JFA5-F1
#
_entry.id   AF-A0A0D1JFA5-F1
#
_cell.length_a   1.000
_cell.length_b   1.000
_cell.length_c   1.000
_cell.angle_alpha   90.00
_cell.angle_beta   90.00
_cell.angle_gamma   90.00
#
_symmetry.space_group_name_H-M   'P 1'
#
loop_
_entity.id
_entity.type
_entity.pdbx_description
1 polymer ?
#
loop_
_entity_poly.entity_id
_entity_poly.type
_entity_poly.pdbx_seq_one_letter_code
_entity_poly.pdbx_strand_id
1 'polypeptide(L)' 'MLKKYYYNFLSYYRSELSKIAEAGYNAIPDFILSIDYSNGSLRDVGQSKSYGTGDTGWLEALKRQSGVNY' A
#
# COMPACT_ATOMS: atom_id res chain seq x y z
N MET A 1 -34.07 18.20 22.16
CA MET A 1 -32.88 19.09 22.25
C MET A 1 -31.57 18.40 21.84
N LEU A 2 -31.26 17.18 22.30
CA LEU A 2 -30.04 16.43 21.93
C LEU A 2 -29.78 16.27 20.42
N LYS A 3 -30.80 15.95 19.62
CA LYS A 3 -30.64 15.80 18.15
C LYS A 3 -30.14 17.07 17.46
N LYS A 4 -30.54 18.27 17.93
CA LYS A 4 -30.16 19.55 17.31
C LYS A 4 -28.67 19.85 17.47
N TYR A 5 -28.09 19.52 18.62
CA TYR A 5 -26.66 19.70 18.88
C TYR A 5 -25.80 18.71 18.07
N TYR A 6 -26.26 17.47 17.91
CA TYR A 6 -25.61 16.47 17.05
C TYR A 6 -25.56 16.90 15.58
N TYR A 7 -26.67 17.42 15.03
CA TYR A 7 -26.71 17.94 13.66
C TYR A 7 -25.80 19.16 13.46
N ASN A 8 -25.73 20.07 14.44
CA ASN A 8 -24.83 21.22 14.38
C ASN A 8 -23.36 20.81 14.44
N PHE A 9 -23.01 19.83 15.28
CA PHE A 9 -21.64 19.29 15.37
C PHE A 9 -21.23 18.65 14.03
N LEU A 10 -22.07 17.78 13.47
CA LEU A 10 -21.76 17.11 12.20
C LEU A 10 -21.65 18.10 11.04
N SER A 11 -22.49 19.14 11.03
CA SER A 11 -22.44 20.21 10.03
C SER A 11 -21.19 21.08 10.18
N TYR A 12 -20.75 21.36 11.41
CA TYR A 12 -19.60 22.21 11.69
C TYR A 12 -18.30 21.57 11.19
N TYR A 13 -18.09 20.28 11.45
CA TYR A 13 -16.86 19.59 11.03
C TYR A 13 -16.91 19.04 9.60
N ARG A 14 -18.06 19.13 8.93
CA ARG A 14 -18.24 18.59 7.57
C ARG A 14 -17.23 19.21 6.59
N SER A 15 -17.03 20.52 6.65
CA SER A 15 -16.09 21.25 5.80
C SER A 15 -14.66 20.73 5.98
N GLU A 16 -14.22 20.62 7.23
CA GLU A 16 -12.86 20.24 7.61
C GLU A 16 -12.60 18.77 7.26
N LEU A 17 -13.57 17.89 7.55
CA LEU A 17 -13.49 16.48 7.18
C LEU A 17 -13.48 16.29 5.65
N SER A 18 -14.27 17.07 4.90
CA SER A 18 -14.25 17.04 3.44
C SER A 18 -12.91 17.49 2.88
N LYS A 19 -12.29 18.55 3.43
CA LYS A 19 -10.95 19.00 3.01
C LYS A 19 -9.87 17.96 3.28
N ILE A 20 -9.92 17.31 4.45
CA ILE A 20 -8.97 16.22 4.78
C ILE A 20 -9.16 15.03 3.84
N ALA A 21 -10.40 14.65 3.56
CA ALA A 21 -10.70 13.56 2.64
C ALA A 21 -10.25 13.87 1.21
N GLU A 22 -10.50 15.09 0.72
CA GLU A 22 -10.07 15.55 -0.60
C GLU A 22 -8.54 15.62 -0.69
N ALA A 23 -7.87 16.17 0.33
CA ALA A 23 -6.41 16.18 0.39
C ALA A 23 -5.83 14.77 0.41
N GLY A 24 -6.43 13.83 1.15
CA GLY A 24 -6.01 12.43 1.18
C GLY A 24 -6.22 11.73 -0.17
N TYR A 25 -7.34 11.99 -0.83
CA TYR A 25 -7.63 11.44 -2.16
C TYR A 25 -6.68 11.99 -3.22
N ASN A 26 -6.47 13.32 -3.25
CA ASN A 26 -5.61 13.99 -4.23
C ASN A 26 -4.10 13.79 -3.96
N ALA A 27 -3.70 13.47 -2.72
CA ALA A 27 -2.31 13.21 -2.38
C ALA A 27 -1.81 11.83 -2.85
N ILE A 28 -2.72 10.93 -3.22
CA ILE A 28 -2.37 9.64 -3.78
C ILE A 28 -2.18 9.86 -5.29
N PRO A 29 -0.95 9.83 -5.83
CA PRO A 29 -0.76 9.81 -7.27
C PRO A 29 -1.50 8.61 -7.85
N ASP A 30 -2.02 8.75 -9.07
CA ASP A 30 -2.63 7.63 -9.79
C ASP A 30 -1.75 6.39 -9.65
N PHE A 31 -2.33 5.30 -9.13
CA PHE A 31 -1.58 4.09 -8.85
C PHE A 31 -1.29 3.39 -10.17
N ILE A 32 -0.21 3.81 -10.85
CA ILE A 32 0.28 3.16 -12.05
C ILE A 32 0.97 1.87 -11.63
N LEU A 33 0.20 0.78 -11.69
CA LEU A 33 0.72 -0.57 -11.55
C LEU A 33 1.58 -0.92 -12.76
N SER A 34 2.89 -0.85 -12.60
CA SER A 34 3.84 -1.35 -13.59
C SER A 34 4.09 -2.84 -13.36
N ILE A 35 3.31 -3.70 -14.03
CA ILE A 35 3.41 -5.15 -13.90
C ILE A 35 4.03 -5.75 -15.17
N ASP A 36 5.01 -6.62 -15.00
CA ASP A 36 5.56 -7.47 -16.06
C ASP A 36 5.31 -8.96 -15.77
N TYR A 37 5.31 -9.80 -16.79
CA TYR A 37 5.21 -11.24 -16.66
C TYR A 37 6.49 -11.92 -17.12
N SER A 38 7.24 -12.49 -16.18
CA SER A 38 8.43 -13.26 -16.48
C SER A 38 8.65 -14.40 -15.49
N ASN A 39 9.32 -15.45 -15.95
CA ASN A 39 9.60 -16.66 -15.18
C ASN A 39 8.34 -17.29 -14.55
N GLY A 40 7.19 -17.20 -15.24
CA GLY A 40 5.93 -17.77 -14.75
C GLY A 40 5.24 -16.96 -13.64
N SER A 41 5.65 -15.72 -13.40
CA SER A 41 5.11 -14.87 -12.32
C SER A 41 4.84 -13.44 -12.78
N LEU A 42 3.79 -12.82 -12.23
CA LEU A 42 3.56 -11.38 -12.32
C LEU A 42 4.54 -10.66 -11.38
N ARG A 43 5.17 -9.60 -11.87
CA ARG A 43 6.21 -8.85 -11.17
C ARG A 43 5.88 -7.37 -11.16
N ASP A 44 5.97 -6.75 -9.99
CA ASP A 44 5.92 -5.30 -9.88
C ASP A 44 7.28 -4.71 -10.28
N VAL A 45 7.34 -4.09 -11.47
CA VAL A 45 8.54 -3.47 -12.05
C VAL A 45 8.95 -2.21 -11.28
N GLY A 46 8.03 -1.62 -10.52
CA GLY A 46 8.29 -0.43 -9.71
C GLY A 46 9.09 -0.75 -8.43
N GLN A 47 9.28 -2.02 -8.08
CA GLN A 47 9.96 -2.42 -6.85
C GLN A 47 11.39 -2.93 -7.08
N SER A 48 12.29 -2.53 -6.18
CA SER A 48 13.69 -2.99 -6.18
C SER A 48 13.86 -4.44 -5.74
N LYS A 49 12.83 -5.04 -5.13
CA LYS A 49 12.80 -6.43 -4.70
C LYS A 49 11.49 -7.06 -5.16
N SER A 50 11.59 -8.25 -5.73
CA SER A 50 10.45 -9.06 -6.16
C SER A 50 10.61 -10.48 -5.61
N TYR A 51 9.48 -11.14 -5.35
CA TYR A 51 9.41 -12.51 -4.82
C TYR A 51 8.57 -13.36 -5.77
N GLY A 52 9.09 -13.57 -6.99
CA GLY A 52 8.44 -14.37 -8.02
C GLY A 52 8.94 -15.82 -8.05
N THR A 53 8.26 -16.65 -8.83
CA THR A 53 8.74 -17.99 -9.17
C THR A 53 10.15 -17.90 -9.77
N GLY A 54 11.10 -18.65 -9.21
CA GLY A 54 12.51 -18.62 -9.61
C GLY A 54 13.40 -17.63 -8.84
N ASP A 55 12.83 -16.69 -8.06
CA ASP A 55 13.59 -15.73 -7.27
C ASP A 55 13.99 -16.31 -5.91
N THR A 56 14.79 -17.37 -5.88
CA THR A 56 15.20 -18.05 -4.63
C THR A 56 16.48 -17.48 -4.02
N GLY A 57 17.11 -16.48 -4.67
CA GLY A 57 18.38 -15.91 -4.19
C GLY A 57 18.31 -15.31 -2.78
N TRP A 58 17.15 -14.77 -2.38
CA TRP A 58 16.94 -14.28 -1.02
C TRP A 58 16.96 -15.42 0.01
N LEU A 59 16.43 -16.59 -0.33
CA LEU A 59 16.42 -17.76 0.53
C LEU A 59 17.85 -18.28 0.74
N GLU A 60 18.65 -18.32 -0.33
CA GLU A 60 20.08 -18.70 -0.26
C GLU A 60 20.92 -17.69 0.53
N ALA A 61 20.60 -16.40 0.46
CA ALA A 61 21.21 -15.39 1.33
C ALA A 61 20.82 -15.60 2.80
N LEU A 62 19.55 -15.91 3.06
CA LEU A 62 19.02 -16.14 4.41
C LEU A 62 19.64 -17.38 5.05
N LYS A 63 19.75 -18.49 4.30
CA LYS A 63 20.44 -19.73 4.74
C LYS A 63 21.90 -19.46 5.14
N ARG A 64 22.63 -18.68 4.33
CA ARG A 64 24.01 -18.29 4.65
C ARG A 64 24.11 -17.44 5.91
N GLN A 65 23.16 -16.53 6.12
CA GLN A 65 23.15 -15.67 7.31
C GLN A 65 22.72 -16.41 8.58
N SER A 66 21.78 -17.34 8.47
CA SER A 66 21.27 -18.09 9.62
C SER A 66 22.14 -19.28 10.02
N GLY A 67 23.05 -19.72 9.13
CA GLY A 67 23.87 -20.92 9.34
C GLY A 67 23.06 -22.22 9.27
N VAL A 68 21.80 -22.16 8.85
CA VAL A 68 20.91 -23.32 8.77
C VAL A 68 20.97 -23.91 7.37
N ASN A 69 21.54 -25.11 7.26
CA ASN A 69 21.42 -25.99 6.09
C ASN A 69 20.25 -26.96 6.33
N TYR A 70 19.29 -26.99 5.39
CA TYR A 70 18.24 -28.00 5.33
C TYR A 70 18.60 -29.04 4.27
#